data_AF-A0A9E1ER45-F1
#
_entry.id   AF-A0A9E1ER45-F1
#
_cell.length_a   1.000
_cell.length_b   1.000
_cell.length_c   1.000
_cell.angle_alpha   90.00
_cell.angle_beta   90.00
_cell.angle_gamma   90.00
#
_symmetry.space_group_name_H-M   'P 1'
#
loop_
_entity.id
_entity.type
_entity.pdbx_description
1 polymer ?
#
loop_
_entity_poly.entity_id
_entity_poly.type
_entity_poly.pdbx_seq_one_letter_code
_entity_poly.pdbx_strand_id
1 'polypeptide(L)'
;MRRVYSWIVCLVICIGSNVSMEAQTLINYQQQKQKEIAERQRVEKQKYESACKKGTLEAFQEYIKLYPKGKYATDVKNRIEDYNQWSEAVKTNTIEAYNNYIDSSKFKSFKENAIEAITELQSVDKWKSIQSSKNIAEIEMFMKTYPKSSCIDSAQKRIHELNGVDFYLANDLINAYQEFNKAGGKYALEQVNQSKFDECQEYWDYNNLTSYSTEEKLLSFLRKYPSGKYSNEISNRIAISKAKSFTMYSGDITFNEALGYAKDETTKNLVKRYVESSKRAYSQHKKQMRKARVKANGGYVQFGLELLDFGWNGISPDRYLNVGYYNIGASVKFGNNKAPVQFEIGIKPGLIFYNYADEDDSYYDSDYETHTKFHLPAYAKLKINLCNIGASSKLYIAGLGFYNIVRNDELENQFSVGGGAGFAWKHWDWLTLYYKQDLDNKYSLDDKFLGTSLIYYF
;
A
#
# COMPACT_ATOMS: atom_id res chain seq x y z
N MET A 1 116.45 72.28 61.31
CA MET A 1 115.67 71.03 61.46
C MET A 1 114.13 71.17 61.54
N ARG A 2 113.53 72.37 61.39
CA ARG A 2 112.05 72.54 61.42
C ARG A 2 111.31 72.29 60.10
N ARG A 3 112.01 72.32 58.94
CA ARG A 3 111.35 72.14 57.63
C ARG A 3 111.12 70.68 57.24
N VAL A 4 111.90 69.74 57.78
CA VAL A 4 111.76 68.31 57.43
C VAL A 4 110.57 67.65 58.14
N TYR A 5 110.25 68.08 59.37
CA TYR A 5 109.09 67.58 60.13
C TYR A 5 107.73 68.00 59.54
N SER A 6 107.63 69.20 58.95
CA SER A 6 106.40 69.67 58.31
C SER A 6 106.07 68.88 57.04
N TRP A 7 107.10 68.49 56.27
CA TRP A 7 106.92 67.68 55.06
C TRP A 7 106.55 66.23 55.37
N ILE A 8 107.07 65.65 56.46
CA ILE A 8 106.74 64.28 56.88
C ILE A 8 105.30 64.21 57.44
N VAL A 9 104.86 65.20 58.22
CA VAL A 9 103.47 65.24 58.74
C VAL A 9 102.46 65.48 57.61
N CYS A 10 102.76 66.35 56.64
CA CYS A 10 101.93 66.50 55.44
C CYS A 10 101.91 65.24 54.57
N LEU A 11 103.04 64.54 54.38
CA LEU A 11 103.06 63.26 53.65
C LEU A 11 102.25 62.17 54.36
N VAL A 12 102.32 62.07 55.68
CA VAL A 12 101.54 61.06 56.44
C VAL A 12 100.04 61.39 56.45
N ILE A 13 99.64 62.66 56.49
CA ILE A 13 98.24 63.09 56.37
C ILE A 13 97.72 62.90 54.93
N CYS A 14 98.52 63.19 53.91
CA CYS A 14 98.18 62.97 52.50
C CYS A 14 98.12 61.48 52.12
N ILE A 15 98.97 60.63 52.72
CA ILE A 15 98.92 59.18 52.52
C ILE A 15 97.72 58.58 53.30
N GLY A 16 97.45 59.03 54.52
CA GLY A 16 96.30 58.55 55.32
C GLY A 16 94.92 58.95 54.75
N SER A 17 94.82 60.13 54.14
CA SER A 17 93.57 60.60 53.48
C SER A 17 93.31 59.91 52.14
N ASN A 18 94.35 59.65 51.33
CA ASN A 18 94.24 58.84 50.11
C ASN A 18 93.83 57.38 50.40
N VAL A 19 94.41 56.76 51.44
CA VAL A 19 94.04 55.39 51.85
C VAL A 19 92.59 55.31 52.38
N SER A 20 92.10 56.35 53.09
CA SER A 20 90.68 56.40 53.51
C SER A 20 89.71 56.61 52.34
N MET A 21 90.11 57.36 51.31
CA MET A 21 89.32 57.59 50.10
C MET A 21 89.24 56.32 49.23
N GLU A 22 90.34 55.57 49.09
CA GLU A 22 90.36 54.27 48.40
C GLU A 22 89.55 53.20 49.16
N ALA A 23 89.58 53.19 50.49
CA ALA A 23 88.75 52.28 51.28
C ALA A 23 87.25 52.57 51.13
N GLN A 24 86.84 53.84 51.12
CA GLN A 24 85.43 54.24 50.98
C GLN A 24 84.88 53.95 49.57
N THR A 25 85.69 54.08 48.52
CA THR A 25 85.29 53.73 47.15
C THR A 25 85.16 52.22 46.95
N LEU A 26 86.03 51.42 47.57
CA LEU A 26 85.91 49.95 47.62
C LEU A 26 84.66 49.49 48.41
N ILE A 27 84.34 50.13 49.54
CA ILE A 27 83.12 49.84 50.32
C ILE A 27 81.87 50.21 49.50
N ASN A 28 81.85 51.37 48.84
CA ASN A 28 80.74 51.79 47.98
C ASN A 28 80.56 50.84 46.78
N TYR A 29 81.66 50.40 46.15
CA TYR A 29 81.65 49.40 45.08
C TYR A 29 81.13 48.03 45.57
N GLN A 30 81.55 47.59 46.76
CA GLN A 30 81.01 46.37 47.39
C GLN A 30 79.51 46.50 47.67
N GLN A 31 79.04 47.61 48.25
CA GLN A 31 77.62 47.85 48.51
C GLN A 31 76.79 47.92 47.23
N GLN A 32 77.30 48.55 46.17
CA GLN A 32 76.64 48.62 44.87
C GLN A 32 76.55 47.24 44.21
N LYS A 33 77.63 46.46 44.25
CA LYS A 33 77.66 45.09 43.75
C LYS A 33 76.71 44.17 44.54
N GLN A 34 76.60 44.35 45.85
CA GLN A 34 75.63 43.64 46.68
C GLN A 34 74.17 44.00 46.33
N LYS A 35 73.87 45.29 46.10
CA LYS A 35 72.54 45.73 45.62
C LYS A 35 72.20 45.14 44.25
N GLU A 36 73.16 45.10 43.32
CA GLU A 36 72.97 44.52 41.98
C GLU A 36 72.74 42.99 42.03
N ILE A 37 73.45 42.28 42.92
CA ILE A 37 73.22 40.85 43.19
C ILE A 37 71.83 40.63 43.81
N ALA A 38 71.43 41.46 44.79
CA ALA A 38 70.13 41.38 45.42
C ALA A 38 68.98 41.63 44.43
N GLU A 39 69.12 42.62 43.53
CA GLU A 39 68.12 42.90 42.50
C GLU A 39 68.03 41.77 41.47
N ARG A 40 69.17 41.20 41.04
CA ARG A 40 69.18 40.00 40.19
C ARG A 40 68.46 38.82 40.85
N GLN A 41 68.70 38.58 42.14
CA GLN A 41 68.01 37.53 42.89
C GLN A 41 66.51 37.81 43.07
N ARG A 42 66.12 39.10 43.22
CA ARG A 42 64.72 39.51 43.30
C ARG A 42 63.99 39.24 41.98
N VAL A 43 64.58 39.64 40.85
CA VAL A 43 64.01 39.41 39.51
C VAL A 43 63.94 37.92 39.19
N GLU A 44 65.00 37.16 39.49
CA GLU A 44 65.00 35.70 39.37
C GLU A 44 63.87 35.07 40.19
N LYS A 45 63.72 35.46 41.46
CA LYS A 45 62.64 34.97 42.34
C LYS A 45 61.26 35.25 41.75
N GLN A 46 61.02 36.46 41.23
CA GLN A 46 59.75 36.79 40.58
C GLN A 46 59.49 35.93 39.33
N LYS A 47 60.53 35.66 38.54
CA LYS A 47 60.43 34.78 37.36
C LYS A 47 60.15 33.33 37.76
N TYR A 48 60.79 32.83 38.81
CA TYR A 48 60.53 31.50 39.36
C TYR A 48 59.10 31.38 39.91
N GLU A 49 58.65 32.36 40.70
CA GLU A 49 57.28 32.39 41.24
C GLU A 49 56.24 32.46 40.11
N SER A 50 56.52 33.22 39.05
CA SER A 50 55.68 33.26 37.86
C SER A 50 55.64 31.91 37.14
N ALA A 51 56.79 31.23 37.00
CA ALA A 51 56.84 29.89 36.41
C ALA A 51 56.07 28.87 37.26
N CYS A 52 56.21 28.90 38.58
CA CYS A 52 55.44 28.06 39.51
C CYS A 52 53.94 28.36 39.45
N LYS A 53 53.56 29.63 39.33
CA LYS A 53 52.15 30.06 39.22
C LYS A 53 51.52 29.61 37.91
N LYS A 54 52.26 29.68 36.80
CA LYS A 54 51.83 29.12 35.51
C LYS A 54 51.75 27.58 35.59
N GLY A 55 52.74 26.98 36.24
CA GLY A 55 52.79 25.55 36.50
C GLY A 55 52.96 24.69 35.26
N THR A 56 53.33 25.23 34.09
CA THR A 56 53.45 24.46 32.83
C THR A 56 54.90 24.13 32.49
N LEU A 57 55.11 23.10 31.66
CA LEU A 57 56.42 22.70 31.17
C LEU A 57 57.15 23.85 30.46
N GLU A 58 56.45 24.61 29.63
CA GLU A 58 57.00 25.73 28.85
C GLU A 58 57.51 26.84 29.79
N ALA A 59 56.78 27.14 30.86
CA ALA A 59 57.16 28.17 31.82
C ALA A 59 58.43 27.78 32.61
N PHE A 60 58.58 26.50 32.94
CA PHE A 60 59.79 25.98 33.57
C PHE A 60 60.97 25.92 32.60
N GLN A 61 60.75 25.54 31.33
CA GLN A 61 61.76 25.58 30.28
C GLN A 61 62.24 27.02 29.98
N GLU A 62 61.34 28.01 29.99
CA GLU A 62 61.69 29.42 29.85
C GLU A 62 62.57 29.90 31.02
N TYR A 63 62.20 29.53 32.26
CA TYR A 63 62.99 29.85 33.43
C TYR A 63 64.40 29.28 33.36
N ILE A 64 64.55 27.98 33.07
CA ILE A 64 65.87 27.33 33.09
C ILE A 64 66.79 27.83 31.97
N LYS A 65 66.22 28.30 30.86
CA LYS A 65 66.96 28.97 29.77
C LYS A 65 67.53 30.32 30.20
N LEU A 66 66.76 31.10 30.98
CA LEU A 66 67.18 32.43 31.46
C LEU A 66 68.12 32.35 32.67
N TYR A 67 67.94 31.36 33.55
CA TYR A 67 68.68 31.22 34.81
C TYR A 67 69.26 29.80 35.00
N PRO A 68 70.16 29.31 34.12
CA PRO A 68 70.64 27.93 34.14
C PRO A 68 71.48 27.56 35.37
N LYS A 69 72.07 28.56 36.03
CA LYS A 69 72.84 28.45 37.30
C LYS A 69 72.18 29.23 38.44
N GLY A 70 70.90 29.58 38.28
CA GLY A 70 70.14 30.34 39.26
C GLY A 70 69.87 29.56 40.56
N LYS A 71 69.51 30.27 41.63
CA LYS A 71 69.17 29.70 42.94
C LYS A 71 68.07 28.62 42.84
N TYR A 72 67.09 28.80 41.97
CA TYR A 72 65.98 27.84 41.81
C TYR A 72 66.17 26.86 40.64
N ALA A 73 67.32 26.87 39.97
CA ALA A 73 67.57 26.04 38.78
C ALA A 73 67.41 24.53 39.06
N THR A 74 67.86 24.05 40.22
CA THR A 74 67.73 22.64 40.62
C THR A 74 66.28 22.23 40.83
N ASP A 75 65.46 23.09 41.45
CA ASP A 75 64.03 22.83 41.64
C ASP A 75 63.32 22.75 40.28
N VAL A 76 63.55 23.74 39.41
CA VAL A 76 62.95 23.79 38.08
C VAL A 76 63.36 22.62 37.20
N LYS A 77 64.63 22.18 37.24
CA LYS A 77 65.07 20.96 36.54
C LYS A 77 64.32 19.72 37.03
N ASN A 78 64.13 19.56 38.35
CA ASN A 78 63.37 18.45 38.90
C ASN A 78 61.89 18.50 38.45
N ARG A 79 61.32 19.70 38.27
CA ARG A 79 59.93 19.85 37.78
C ARG A 79 59.83 19.46 36.31
N ILE A 80 60.74 19.95 35.48
CA ILE A 80 60.83 19.53 34.07
C ILE A 80 60.97 18.01 33.96
N GLU A 81 61.79 17.41 34.81
CA GLU A 81 61.97 15.96 34.85
C GLU A 81 60.68 15.21 35.22
N ASP A 82 59.91 15.69 36.21
CA ASP A 82 58.58 15.15 36.54
C ASP A 82 57.63 15.17 35.33
N TYR A 83 57.62 16.27 34.56
CA TYR A 83 56.87 16.36 33.31
C TYR A 83 57.35 15.37 32.24
N ASN A 84 58.66 15.20 32.08
CA ASN A 84 59.23 14.26 31.11
C ASN A 84 58.90 12.81 31.47
N GLN A 85 59.03 12.43 32.75
CA GLN A 85 58.70 11.10 33.23
C GLN A 85 57.21 10.80 33.06
N TRP A 86 56.33 11.77 33.35
CA TRP A 86 54.90 11.64 33.08
C TRP A 86 54.61 11.47 31.59
N SER A 87 55.23 12.29 30.73
CA SER A 87 55.08 12.21 29.27
C SER A 87 55.49 10.84 28.73
N GLU A 88 56.61 10.29 29.21
CA GLU A 88 57.06 8.96 28.80
C GLU A 88 56.12 7.84 29.30
N ALA A 89 55.57 7.98 30.52
CA ALA A 89 54.57 7.05 31.04
C ALA A 89 53.29 7.05 30.20
N VAL A 90 52.79 8.24 29.83
CA VAL A 90 51.62 8.39 28.95
C VAL A 90 51.88 7.82 27.55
N LYS A 91 53.07 8.06 27.00
CA LYS A 91 53.46 7.54 25.69
C LYS A 91 53.56 6.02 25.67
N THR A 92 54.08 5.43 26.75
CA THR A 92 54.21 3.97 26.89
C THR A 92 52.86 3.31 27.19
N ASN A 93 52.02 3.97 27.98
CA ASN A 93 50.65 3.57 28.31
C ASN A 93 50.53 2.13 28.85
N THR A 94 51.40 1.75 29.79
CA THR A 94 51.31 0.47 30.51
C THR A 94 51.26 0.69 32.02
N ILE A 95 50.74 -0.31 32.74
CA ILE A 95 50.68 -0.28 34.21
C ILE A 95 52.08 -0.09 34.80
N GLU A 96 53.09 -0.77 34.23
CA GLU A 96 54.48 -0.67 34.67
C GLU A 96 55.04 0.75 34.47
N ALA A 97 54.74 1.39 33.35
CA ALA A 97 55.24 2.74 33.06
C ALA A 97 54.65 3.79 34.00
N TYR A 98 53.35 3.69 34.31
CA TYR A 98 52.70 4.57 35.29
C TYR A 98 53.17 4.30 36.72
N ASN A 99 53.37 3.03 37.11
CA ASN A 99 53.95 2.69 38.42
C ASN A 99 55.39 3.22 38.54
N ASN A 100 56.20 3.07 37.49
CA ASN A 100 57.56 3.63 37.45
C ASN A 100 57.53 5.15 37.67
N TYR A 101 56.63 5.88 37.01
CA TYR A 101 56.46 7.33 37.25
C TYR A 101 56.10 7.63 38.72
N ILE A 102 55.13 6.89 39.29
CA ILE A 102 54.70 7.08 40.68
C ILE A 102 55.85 6.82 41.66
N ASP A 103 56.74 5.87 41.37
CA ASP A 103 57.84 5.48 42.24
C ASP A 103 59.07 6.37 42.08
N SER A 104 59.44 6.73 40.85
CA SER A 104 60.66 7.47 40.53
C SER A 104 60.50 8.99 40.57
N SER A 105 59.30 9.52 40.31
CA SER A 105 59.12 10.97 40.25
C SER A 105 59.24 11.60 41.62
N LYS A 106 60.00 12.70 41.66
CA LYS A 106 60.21 13.49 42.88
C LYS A 106 58.98 14.30 43.29
N PHE A 107 58.28 14.88 42.31
CA PHE A 107 57.14 15.78 42.57
C PHE A 107 55.79 15.06 42.46
N LYS A 108 55.70 13.99 41.67
CA LYS A 108 54.48 13.18 41.48
C LYS A 108 53.26 14.04 41.15
N SER A 109 53.45 15.13 40.39
CA SER A 109 52.38 16.10 40.09
C SER A 109 51.17 15.47 39.39
N PHE A 110 51.39 14.35 38.70
CA PHE A 110 50.39 13.60 37.94
C PHE A 110 49.99 12.26 38.59
N LYS A 111 50.23 12.09 39.90
CA LYS A 111 49.97 10.82 40.59
C LYS A 111 48.52 10.33 40.41
N GLU A 112 47.54 11.21 40.57
CA GLU A 112 46.13 10.83 40.42
C GLU A 112 45.81 10.43 38.98
N ASN A 113 46.34 11.16 37.98
CA ASN A 113 46.19 10.79 36.57
C ASN A 113 46.82 9.42 36.27
N ALA A 114 47.98 9.12 36.87
CA ALA A 114 48.63 7.82 36.74
C ALA A 114 47.77 6.69 37.36
N ILE A 115 47.18 6.91 38.54
CA ILE A 115 46.29 5.94 39.20
C ILE A 115 45.01 5.72 38.38
N GLU A 116 44.42 6.80 37.84
CA GLU A 116 43.26 6.69 36.94
C GLU A 116 43.59 5.88 35.68
N ALA A 117 44.74 6.13 35.05
CA ALA A 117 45.18 5.38 33.87
C ALA A 117 45.45 3.90 34.18
N ILE A 118 46.10 3.60 35.32
CA ILE A 118 46.30 2.21 35.79
C ILE A 118 44.95 1.52 36.00
N THR A 119 44.02 2.20 36.67
CA THR A 119 42.68 1.65 36.96
C THR A 119 41.91 1.37 35.66
N GLU A 120 42.00 2.26 34.67
CA GLU A 120 41.42 2.05 33.35
C GLU A 120 42.02 0.84 32.64
N LEU A 121 43.36 0.73 32.57
CA LEU A 121 44.04 -0.41 31.95
C LEU A 121 43.66 -1.74 32.62
N GLN A 122 43.62 -1.77 33.95
CA GLN A 122 43.17 -2.94 34.71
C GLN A 122 41.70 -3.28 34.42
N SER A 123 40.84 -2.26 34.28
CA SER A 123 39.43 -2.48 33.96
C SER A 123 39.26 -3.07 32.55
N VAL A 124 40.04 -2.60 31.57
CA VAL A 124 40.02 -3.11 30.19
C VAL A 124 40.47 -4.57 30.15
N ASP A 125 41.55 -4.91 30.86
CA ASP A 125 42.02 -6.30 30.92
C ASP A 125 41.07 -7.21 31.69
N LYS A 126 40.46 -6.72 32.78
CA LYS A 126 39.42 -7.47 33.49
C LYS A 126 38.21 -7.69 32.58
N TRP A 127 37.75 -6.68 31.85
CA TRP A 127 36.65 -6.81 30.89
C TRP A 127 36.95 -7.85 29.82
N LYS A 128 38.15 -7.83 29.21
CA LYS A 128 38.56 -8.83 28.22
C LYS A 128 38.46 -10.26 28.75
N SER A 129 38.74 -10.47 30.03
CA SER A 129 38.66 -11.81 30.66
C SER A 129 37.22 -12.29 30.91
N ILE A 130 36.25 -11.37 31.04
CA ILE A 130 34.85 -11.70 31.38
C ILE A 130 33.84 -11.40 30.27
N GLN A 131 34.25 -10.80 29.15
CA GLN A 131 33.34 -10.38 28.07
C GLN A 131 32.48 -11.52 27.50
N SER A 132 32.99 -12.76 27.53
CA SER A 132 32.28 -13.96 27.11
C SER A 132 31.58 -14.71 28.26
N SER A 133 31.67 -14.19 29.49
CA SER A 133 31.00 -14.76 30.65
C SER A 133 29.50 -14.80 30.43
N LYS A 134 28.87 -15.85 30.94
CA LYS A 134 27.40 -16.02 30.98
C LYS A 134 26.83 -15.66 32.34
N ASN A 135 27.69 -15.28 33.29
CA ASN A 135 27.28 -14.93 34.64
C ASN A 135 27.08 -13.41 34.74
N ILE A 136 25.81 -12.98 34.74
CA ILE A 136 25.44 -11.57 34.86
C ILE A 136 26.05 -10.93 36.12
N ALA A 137 26.07 -11.65 37.25
CA ALA A 137 26.59 -11.12 38.51
C ALA A 137 28.10 -10.80 38.44
N GLU A 138 28.87 -11.52 37.61
CA GLU A 138 30.29 -11.22 37.39
C GLU A 138 30.48 -9.90 36.62
N ILE A 139 29.61 -9.64 35.63
CA ILE A 139 29.62 -8.42 34.83
C ILE A 139 29.15 -7.23 35.66
N GLU A 140 28.10 -7.41 36.46
CA GLU A 140 27.64 -6.39 37.41
C GLU A 140 28.72 -6.03 38.44
N MET A 141 29.44 -7.05 38.96
CA MET A 141 30.56 -6.83 39.87
C MET A 141 31.68 -6.03 39.21
N PHE A 142 31.98 -6.28 37.93
CA PHE A 142 32.93 -5.48 37.17
C PHE A 142 32.48 -4.01 37.08
N MET A 143 31.22 -3.76 36.71
CA MET A 143 30.68 -2.40 36.61
C MET A 143 30.69 -1.66 37.95
N LYS A 144 30.44 -2.37 39.05
CA LYS A 144 30.50 -1.82 40.41
C LYS A 144 31.93 -1.48 40.83
N THR A 145 32.90 -2.32 40.43
CA THR A 145 34.32 -2.17 40.79
C THR A 145 35.00 -1.08 39.96
N TYR A 146 34.61 -0.92 38.69
CA TYR A 146 35.19 0.03 37.74
C TYR A 146 34.13 0.96 37.10
N PRO A 147 33.40 1.77 37.89
CA PRO A 147 32.26 2.56 37.40
C PRO A 147 32.61 3.64 36.36
N LYS A 148 33.89 4.01 36.25
CA LYS A 148 34.39 4.98 35.26
C LYS A 148 35.06 4.32 34.05
N SER A 149 35.05 2.99 33.96
CA SER A 149 35.72 2.25 32.88
C SER A 149 35.15 2.61 31.52
N SER A 150 36.01 2.69 30.49
CA SER A 150 35.55 2.80 29.10
C SER A 150 34.71 1.58 28.63
N CYS A 151 34.81 0.45 29.35
CA CYS A 151 34.12 -0.79 29.00
C CYS A 151 32.71 -0.90 29.59
N ILE A 152 32.22 0.10 30.36
CA ILE A 152 30.90 0.06 31.00
C ILE A 152 29.77 -0.14 29.98
N ASP A 153 29.79 0.58 28.85
CA ASP A 153 28.75 0.43 27.81
C ASP A 153 28.75 -0.98 27.19
N SER A 154 29.94 -1.58 27.04
CA SER A 154 30.07 -2.94 26.52
C SER A 154 29.56 -3.96 27.54
N ALA A 155 29.85 -3.76 28.83
CA ALA A 155 29.34 -4.57 29.92
C ALA A 155 27.80 -4.51 30.00
N GLN A 156 27.22 -3.31 29.90
CA GLN A 156 25.77 -3.14 29.92
C GLN A 156 25.08 -3.83 28.74
N LYS A 157 25.64 -3.68 27.52
CA LYS A 157 25.13 -4.37 26.33
C LYS A 157 25.19 -5.89 26.48
N ARG A 158 26.26 -6.42 27.09
CA ARG A 158 26.38 -7.86 27.35
C ARG A 158 25.32 -8.37 28.33
N ILE A 159 25.02 -7.61 29.40
CA ILE A 159 23.92 -7.95 30.32
C ILE A 159 22.59 -8.01 29.55
N HIS A 160 22.29 -7.02 28.72
CA HIS A 160 21.08 -7.02 27.89
C HIS A 160 21.02 -8.21 26.93
N GLU A 161 22.15 -8.60 26.32
CA GLU A 161 22.19 -9.80 25.49
C GLU A 161 21.86 -11.07 26.28
N LEU A 162 22.45 -11.25 27.48
CA LEU A 162 22.18 -12.42 28.33
C LEU A 162 20.72 -12.45 28.78
N ASN A 163 20.17 -11.32 29.24
CA ASN A 163 18.74 -11.20 29.57
C ASN A 163 17.85 -11.55 28.36
N GLY A 164 18.22 -11.09 27.17
CA GLY A 164 17.51 -11.41 25.93
C GLY A 164 17.50 -12.91 25.62
N VAL A 165 18.62 -13.60 25.88
CA VAL A 165 18.69 -15.07 25.78
C VAL A 165 17.78 -15.75 26.81
N ASP A 166 17.77 -15.29 28.06
CA ASP A 166 16.92 -15.86 29.12
C ASP A 166 15.43 -15.71 28.78
N PHE A 167 15.00 -14.52 28.32
CA PHE A 167 13.63 -14.32 27.83
C PHE A 167 13.29 -15.20 26.63
N TYR A 168 14.22 -15.35 25.68
CA TYR A 168 14.02 -16.23 24.53
C TYR A 168 13.82 -17.69 24.96
N LEU A 169 14.63 -18.19 25.90
CA LEU A 169 14.50 -19.54 26.45
C LEU A 169 13.19 -19.72 27.25
N ALA A 170 12.69 -18.66 27.88
CA ALA A 170 11.38 -18.62 28.50
C ALA A 170 10.21 -18.47 27.50
N ASN A 171 10.50 -18.42 26.19
CA ASN A 171 9.55 -18.18 25.10
C ASN A 171 8.81 -16.83 25.18
N ASP A 172 9.38 -15.85 25.90
CA ASP A 172 8.93 -14.46 25.92
C ASP A 172 9.66 -13.66 24.84
N LEU A 173 9.26 -13.90 23.59
CA LEU A 173 9.94 -13.35 22.42
C LEU A 173 9.84 -11.82 22.32
N ILE A 174 8.85 -11.19 22.94
CA ILE A 174 8.68 -9.73 22.94
C ILE A 174 9.75 -9.09 23.81
N ASN A 175 9.87 -9.54 25.06
CA ASN A 175 10.88 -9.01 25.98
C ASN A 175 12.29 -9.39 25.53
N ALA A 176 12.48 -10.59 24.97
CA ALA A 176 13.74 -10.98 24.33
C ALA A 176 14.14 -10.00 23.21
N TYR A 177 13.21 -9.64 22.32
CA TYR A 177 13.47 -8.65 21.26
C TYR A 177 13.88 -7.29 21.82
N GLN A 178 13.19 -6.82 22.86
CA GLN A 178 13.49 -5.53 23.48
C GLN A 178 14.89 -5.51 24.10
N GLU A 179 15.25 -6.55 24.86
CA GLU A 179 16.57 -6.67 25.48
C GLU A 179 17.68 -6.78 24.42
N PHE A 180 17.50 -7.57 23.36
CA PHE A 180 18.49 -7.62 22.28
C PHE A 180 18.66 -6.27 21.56
N ASN A 181 17.61 -5.46 21.42
CA ASN A 181 17.75 -4.10 20.86
C ASN A 181 18.52 -3.18 21.82
N LYS A 182 18.30 -3.29 23.15
CA LYS A 182 19.11 -2.57 24.15
C LYS A 182 20.58 -3.00 24.13
N ALA A 183 20.88 -4.24 23.77
CA ALA A 183 22.24 -4.73 23.53
C ALA A 183 22.89 -4.15 22.25
N GLY A 184 22.15 -3.41 21.42
CA GLY A 184 22.63 -2.80 20.17
C GLY A 184 22.10 -3.44 18.89
N GLY A 185 21.14 -4.36 19.00
CA GLY A 185 20.51 -5.04 17.87
C GLY A 185 21.38 -6.17 17.28
N LYS A 186 20.90 -6.80 16.20
CA LYS A 186 21.45 -8.05 15.63
C LYS A 186 22.97 -8.12 15.59
N TYR A 187 23.62 -7.15 14.96
CA TYR A 187 25.06 -7.21 14.68
C TYR A 187 25.95 -6.88 15.88
N ALA A 188 25.36 -6.41 16.98
CA ALA A 188 26.07 -6.21 18.26
C ALA A 188 26.08 -7.48 19.12
N LEU A 189 25.24 -8.46 18.81
CA LEU A 189 25.15 -9.72 19.55
C LEU A 189 26.24 -10.72 19.10
N GLU A 190 26.55 -11.67 19.98
CA GLU A 190 27.30 -12.86 19.62
C GLU A 190 26.61 -13.59 18.47
N GLN A 191 27.41 -14.17 17.57
CA GLN A 191 26.94 -14.81 16.34
C GLN A 191 25.85 -15.87 16.61
N VAL A 192 25.95 -16.60 17.73
CA VAL A 192 24.99 -17.63 18.16
C VAL A 192 23.62 -17.10 18.58
N ASN A 193 23.52 -15.79 18.84
CA ASN A 193 22.29 -15.12 19.28
C ASN A 193 21.63 -14.32 18.15
N GLN A 194 22.31 -14.12 17.02
CA GLN A 194 21.75 -13.41 15.87
C GLN A 194 20.52 -14.11 15.27
N SER A 195 20.51 -15.44 15.24
CA SER A 195 19.33 -16.19 14.79
C SER A 195 18.15 -16.05 15.75
N LYS A 196 18.41 -16.03 17.07
CA LYS A 196 17.38 -15.79 18.09
C LYS A 196 16.78 -14.39 17.92
N PHE A 197 17.60 -13.39 17.62
CA PHE A 197 17.13 -12.05 17.30
C PHE A 197 16.21 -12.04 16.07
N ASP A 198 16.58 -12.74 15.00
CA ASP A 198 15.75 -12.82 13.79
C ASP A 198 14.37 -13.42 14.08
N GLU A 199 14.32 -14.49 14.87
CA GLU A 199 13.06 -15.12 15.31
C GLU A 199 12.21 -14.18 16.18
N CYS A 200 12.84 -13.51 17.16
CA CYS A 200 12.18 -12.51 18.00
C CYS A 200 11.64 -11.33 17.17
N GLN A 201 12.41 -10.87 16.18
CA GLN A 201 12.01 -9.78 15.30
C GLN A 201 10.82 -10.17 14.43
N GLU A 202 10.84 -11.36 13.82
CA GLU A 202 9.70 -11.86 13.04
C GLU A 202 8.45 -11.93 13.91
N TYR A 203 8.57 -12.46 15.14
CA TYR A 203 7.44 -12.54 16.06
C TYR A 203 6.91 -11.15 16.47
N TRP A 204 7.80 -10.19 16.73
CA TRP A 204 7.41 -8.82 17.06
C TRP A 204 6.64 -8.16 15.91
N ASP A 205 7.13 -8.29 14.67
CA ASP A 205 6.43 -7.80 13.48
C ASP A 205 5.09 -8.49 13.26
N TYR A 206 5.02 -9.80 13.49
CA TYR A 206 3.80 -10.60 13.40
C TYR A 206 2.76 -10.17 14.45
N ASN A 207 3.18 -9.99 15.70
CA ASN A 207 2.30 -9.59 16.80
C ASN A 207 1.70 -8.18 16.60
N ASN A 208 2.38 -7.33 15.83
CA ASN A 208 1.86 -6.01 15.43
C ASN A 208 0.78 -6.09 14.33
N LEU A 209 0.52 -7.26 13.74
CA LEU A 209 -0.51 -7.46 12.72
C LEU A 209 -1.85 -7.90 13.33
N THR A 210 -2.75 -6.94 13.55
CA THR A 210 -4.11 -7.21 14.06
C THR A 210 -5.05 -7.79 13.00
N SER A 211 -6.23 -8.27 13.41
CA SER A 211 -7.28 -8.74 12.50
C SER A 211 -7.75 -7.71 11.46
N TYR A 212 -7.46 -6.43 11.69
CA TYR A 212 -7.82 -5.31 10.81
C TYR A 212 -6.63 -4.78 9.99
N SER A 213 -5.46 -5.41 10.05
CA SER A 213 -4.31 -5.00 9.25
C SER A 213 -4.64 -4.99 7.76
N THR A 214 -4.24 -3.92 7.08
CA THR A 214 -4.45 -3.73 5.64
C THR A 214 -3.67 -4.76 4.83
N GLU A 215 -4.13 -5.03 3.60
CA GLU A 215 -3.44 -5.91 2.66
C GLU A 215 -1.97 -5.49 2.45
N GLU A 216 -1.71 -4.19 2.39
CA GLU A 216 -0.35 -3.65 2.25
C GLU A 216 0.57 -4.04 3.41
N LYS A 217 0.08 -3.96 4.66
CA LYS A 217 0.86 -4.38 5.85
C LYS A 217 1.11 -5.89 5.87
N LEU A 218 0.16 -6.69 5.40
CA LEU A 218 0.36 -8.14 5.30
C LEU A 218 1.38 -8.48 4.20
N LEU A 219 1.32 -7.79 3.06
CA LEU A 219 2.27 -7.95 1.97
C LEU A 219 3.68 -7.49 2.37
N SER A 220 3.81 -6.40 3.14
CA SER A 220 5.12 -5.93 3.60
C SER A 220 5.76 -6.94 4.56
N PHE A 221 4.98 -7.53 5.47
CA PHE A 221 5.44 -8.64 6.31
C PHE A 221 5.94 -9.82 5.46
N LEU A 222 5.14 -10.28 4.49
CA LEU A 222 5.50 -11.43 3.66
C LEU A 222 6.72 -11.17 2.76
N ARG A 223 6.94 -9.93 2.31
CA ARG A 223 8.16 -9.53 1.59
C ARG A 223 9.40 -9.59 2.49
N LYS A 224 9.25 -9.20 3.76
CA LYS A 224 10.35 -9.23 4.75
C LYS A 224 10.65 -10.66 5.21
N TYR A 225 9.63 -11.50 5.34
CA TYR A 225 9.71 -12.88 5.84
C TYR A 225 9.07 -13.89 4.87
N PRO A 226 9.62 -14.08 3.66
CA PRO A 226 8.98 -14.91 2.62
C PRO A 226 8.89 -16.40 3.00
N SER A 227 9.82 -16.87 3.83
CA SER A 227 9.88 -18.24 4.34
C SER A 227 9.94 -18.28 5.87
N GLY A 228 9.45 -17.23 6.53
CA GLY A 228 9.40 -17.14 7.99
C GLY A 228 8.38 -18.09 8.62
N LYS A 229 8.44 -18.25 9.95
CA LYS A 229 7.53 -19.11 10.71
C LYS A 229 6.05 -18.77 10.49
N TYR A 230 5.72 -17.49 10.37
CA TYR A 230 4.34 -17.00 10.21
C TYR A 230 3.96 -16.71 8.76
N SER A 231 4.87 -16.93 7.81
CA SER A 231 4.69 -16.60 6.38
C SER A 231 3.43 -17.23 5.78
N ASN A 232 3.18 -18.51 6.03
CA ASN A 232 2.01 -19.23 5.50
C ASN A 232 0.69 -18.67 6.06
N GLU A 233 0.64 -18.38 7.35
CA GLU A 233 -0.53 -17.80 7.99
C GLU A 233 -0.85 -16.40 7.44
N ILE A 234 0.17 -15.53 7.32
CA ILE A 234 0.00 -14.20 6.75
C ILE A 234 -0.40 -14.28 5.27
N SER A 235 0.17 -15.21 4.51
CA SER A 235 -0.23 -15.48 3.13
C SER A 235 -1.73 -15.86 3.05
N ASN A 236 -2.21 -16.73 3.94
CA ASN A 236 -3.64 -17.07 4.00
C ASN A 236 -4.53 -15.84 4.31
N ARG A 237 -4.10 -14.97 5.23
CA ARG A 237 -4.82 -13.71 5.53
C ARG A 237 -4.90 -12.79 4.31
N ILE A 238 -3.84 -12.71 3.50
CA ILE A 238 -3.84 -11.99 2.21
C ILE A 238 -4.84 -12.60 1.25
N ALA A 239 -4.86 -13.94 1.12
CA ALA A 239 -5.81 -14.64 0.25
C ALA A 239 -7.27 -14.30 0.60
N ILE A 240 -7.60 -14.28 1.90
CA ILE A 240 -8.94 -13.91 2.40
C ILE A 240 -9.23 -12.44 2.16
N SER A 241 -8.27 -11.54 2.39
CA SER A 241 -8.41 -10.10 2.09
C SER A 241 -8.78 -9.87 0.63
N LYS A 242 -8.01 -10.47 -0.30
CA LYS A 242 -8.27 -10.39 -1.74
C LYS A 242 -9.61 -11.02 -2.13
N ALA A 243 -9.98 -12.14 -1.52
CA ALA A 243 -11.26 -12.79 -1.81
C ALA A 243 -12.46 -11.96 -1.37
N LYS A 244 -12.36 -11.26 -0.23
CA LYS A 244 -13.42 -10.36 0.26
C LYS A 244 -13.62 -9.13 -0.62
N SER A 245 -12.62 -8.71 -1.40
CA SER A 245 -12.73 -7.58 -2.32
C SER A 245 -13.28 -7.96 -3.70
N PHE A 246 -13.59 -9.24 -3.94
CA PHE A 246 -14.17 -9.66 -5.21
C PHE A 246 -15.52 -8.99 -5.47
N THR A 247 -15.71 -8.57 -6.72
CA THR A 247 -16.97 -8.05 -7.23
C THR A 247 -17.51 -9.00 -8.30
N MET A 248 -18.73 -8.76 -8.79
CA MET A 248 -19.26 -9.53 -9.92
C MET A 248 -18.48 -9.33 -11.23
N TYR A 249 -17.55 -8.37 -11.29
CA TYR A 249 -16.70 -8.12 -12.46
C TYR A 249 -15.29 -8.69 -12.31
N SER A 250 -14.96 -9.26 -11.15
CA SER A 250 -13.68 -9.93 -10.95
C SER A 250 -13.53 -11.12 -11.91
N GLY A 251 -12.32 -11.28 -12.46
CA GLY A 251 -12.00 -12.31 -13.44
C GLY A 251 -11.02 -13.36 -12.92
N ASP A 252 -10.72 -14.35 -13.77
CA ASP A 252 -9.89 -15.50 -13.36
C ASP A 252 -8.47 -15.10 -12.94
N ILE A 253 -7.90 -14.01 -13.47
CA ILE A 253 -6.60 -13.48 -13.02
C ILE A 253 -6.66 -13.10 -11.53
N THR A 254 -7.63 -12.29 -11.13
CA THR A 254 -7.82 -11.85 -9.74
C THR A 254 -8.13 -13.03 -8.81
N PHE A 255 -8.90 -14.01 -9.30
CA PHE A 255 -9.20 -15.22 -8.55
C PHE A 255 -7.96 -16.08 -8.31
N ASN A 256 -7.16 -16.30 -9.35
CA ASN A 256 -5.93 -17.08 -9.27
C ASN A 256 -4.87 -16.39 -8.41
N GLU A 257 -4.80 -15.06 -8.47
CA GLU A 257 -3.93 -14.28 -7.58
C GLU A 257 -4.28 -14.55 -6.11
N ALA A 258 -5.55 -14.42 -5.71
CA ALA A 258 -5.98 -14.71 -4.33
C ALA A 258 -5.71 -16.18 -3.94
N LEU A 259 -5.95 -17.13 -4.86
CA LEU A 259 -5.67 -18.55 -4.63
C LEU A 259 -4.17 -18.84 -4.47
N GLY A 260 -3.30 -18.11 -5.15
CA GLY A 260 -1.84 -18.26 -5.04
C GLY A 260 -1.31 -17.95 -3.63
N TYR A 261 -2.02 -17.09 -2.89
CA TYR A 261 -1.73 -16.78 -1.49
C TYR A 261 -2.28 -17.81 -0.51
N ALA A 262 -3.26 -18.64 -0.90
CA ALA A 262 -3.85 -19.63 -0.01
C ALA A 262 -2.92 -20.86 0.14
N LYS A 263 -2.34 -21.04 1.32
CA LYS A 263 -1.38 -22.10 1.65
C LYS A 263 -2.02 -23.36 2.21
N ASP A 264 -3.12 -23.22 2.95
CA ASP A 264 -3.89 -24.36 3.45
C ASP A 264 -5.21 -24.60 2.71
N GLU A 265 -5.77 -25.80 2.89
CA GLU A 265 -6.99 -26.23 2.19
C GLU A 265 -8.23 -25.48 2.68
N THR A 266 -8.28 -25.10 3.97
CA THR A 266 -9.41 -24.35 4.54
C THR A 266 -9.57 -22.97 3.89
N THR A 267 -8.46 -22.27 3.71
CA THR A 267 -8.37 -20.96 3.08
C THR A 267 -8.64 -21.08 1.59
N LYS A 268 -8.05 -22.07 0.90
CA LYS A 268 -8.35 -22.34 -0.53
C LYS A 268 -9.85 -22.52 -0.76
N ASN A 269 -10.52 -23.32 0.08
CA ASN A 269 -11.95 -23.57 -0.05
C ASN A 269 -12.81 -22.35 0.31
N LEU A 270 -12.38 -21.52 1.26
CA LEU A 270 -13.02 -20.23 1.52
C LEU A 270 -12.91 -19.29 0.30
N VAL A 271 -11.73 -19.15 -0.29
CA VAL A 271 -11.52 -18.32 -1.50
C VAL A 271 -12.36 -18.84 -2.66
N LYS A 272 -12.40 -20.15 -2.91
CA LYS A 272 -13.26 -20.76 -3.95
C LYS A 272 -14.74 -20.41 -3.77
N ARG A 273 -15.26 -20.39 -2.53
CA ARG A 273 -16.65 -19.97 -2.26
C ARG A 273 -16.90 -18.51 -2.65
N TYR A 274 -15.95 -17.60 -2.39
CA TYR A 274 -16.04 -16.21 -2.85
C TYR A 274 -16.00 -16.10 -4.38
N VAL A 275 -15.15 -16.88 -5.05
CA VAL A 275 -15.11 -16.97 -6.53
C VAL A 275 -16.47 -17.42 -7.08
N GLU A 276 -17.06 -18.48 -6.52
CA GLU A 276 -18.37 -18.96 -6.94
C GLU A 276 -19.46 -17.91 -6.73
N SER A 277 -19.46 -17.22 -5.58
CA SER A 277 -20.40 -16.14 -5.29
C SER A 277 -20.32 -15.01 -6.33
N SER A 278 -19.10 -14.56 -6.66
CA SER A 278 -18.86 -13.57 -7.70
C SER A 278 -19.38 -14.03 -9.08
N LYS A 279 -19.04 -15.25 -9.51
CA LYS A 279 -19.51 -15.82 -10.79
C LYS A 279 -21.04 -15.96 -10.83
N ARG A 280 -21.67 -16.37 -9.73
CA ARG A 280 -23.13 -16.45 -9.60
C ARG A 280 -23.78 -15.06 -9.70
N ALA A 281 -23.25 -14.06 -9.01
CA ALA A 281 -23.74 -12.68 -9.07
C ALA A 281 -23.70 -12.12 -10.50
N TYR A 282 -22.60 -12.34 -11.23
CA TYR A 282 -22.48 -11.93 -12.62
C TYR A 282 -23.52 -12.61 -13.53
N SER A 283 -23.71 -13.92 -13.37
CA SER A 283 -24.72 -14.68 -14.12
C SER A 283 -26.14 -14.16 -13.85
N GLN A 284 -26.46 -13.87 -12.58
CA GLN A 284 -27.74 -13.27 -12.20
C GLN A 284 -27.93 -11.88 -12.81
N HIS A 285 -26.91 -11.03 -12.77
CA HIS A 285 -26.94 -9.71 -13.41
C HIS A 285 -27.19 -9.82 -14.92
N LYS A 286 -26.50 -10.71 -15.63
CA LYS A 286 -26.77 -10.99 -17.06
C LYS A 286 -28.21 -11.46 -17.31
N LYS A 287 -28.73 -12.35 -16.46
CA LYS A 287 -30.12 -12.84 -16.56
C LYS A 287 -31.12 -11.70 -16.36
N GLN A 288 -30.89 -10.80 -15.40
CA GLN A 288 -31.73 -9.62 -15.17
C GLN A 288 -31.69 -8.66 -16.37
N MET A 289 -30.50 -8.37 -16.90
CA MET A 289 -30.35 -7.55 -18.11
C MET A 289 -31.07 -8.16 -19.32
N ARG A 290 -31.03 -9.49 -19.48
CA ARG A 290 -31.81 -10.19 -20.52
C ARG A 290 -33.30 -10.01 -20.30
N LYS A 291 -33.80 -10.20 -19.07
CA LYS A 291 -35.22 -10.02 -18.72
C LYS A 291 -35.68 -8.58 -18.99
N ALA A 292 -34.89 -7.58 -18.59
CA ALA A 292 -35.17 -6.17 -18.83
C ALA A 292 -35.24 -5.88 -20.34
N ARG A 293 -34.30 -6.39 -21.13
CA ARG A 293 -34.31 -6.27 -22.60
C ARG A 293 -35.55 -6.92 -23.22
N VAL A 294 -35.95 -8.09 -22.74
CA VAL A 294 -37.18 -8.75 -23.23
C VAL A 294 -38.42 -7.94 -22.87
N LYS A 295 -38.52 -7.44 -21.63
CA LYS A 295 -39.63 -6.57 -21.19
C LYS A 295 -39.70 -5.29 -22.02
N ALA A 296 -38.56 -4.64 -22.28
CA ALA A 296 -38.49 -3.46 -23.13
C ALA A 296 -38.95 -3.73 -24.59
N ASN A 297 -38.86 -4.98 -25.05
CA ASN A 297 -39.27 -5.43 -26.38
C ASN A 297 -40.69 -6.07 -26.42
N GLY A 298 -41.55 -5.81 -25.44
CA GLY A 298 -42.94 -6.28 -25.42
C GLY A 298 -43.17 -7.59 -24.65
N GLY A 299 -42.15 -8.16 -24.00
CA GLY A 299 -42.33 -9.39 -23.22
C GLY A 299 -42.47 -10.65 -24.10
N TYR A 300 -42.70 -11.80 -23.47
CA TYR A 300 -42.86 -13.08 -24.17
C TYR A 300 -44.27 -13.33 -24.68
N VAL A 301 -45.27 -12.67 -24.08
CA VAL A 301 -46.69 -12.77 -24.40
C VAL A 301 -47.24 -11.36 -24.49
N GLN A 302 -47.93 -11.06 -25.58
CA GLN A 302 -48.56 -9.76 -25.85
C GLN A 302 -50.02 -10.00 -26.19
N PHE A 303 -50.89 -9.09 -25.76
CA PHE A 303 -52.32 -9.12 -26.09
C PHE A 303 -52.57 -8.12 -27.20
N GLY A 304 -53.19 -8.57 -28.29
CA GLY A 304 -53.47 -7.78 -29.48
C GLY A 304 -54.94 -7.37 -29.54
N LEU A 305 -55.18 -6.12 -29.93
CA LEU A 305 -56.47 -5.63 -30.38
C LEU A 305 -56.34 -5.28 -31.87
N GLU A 306 -57.00 -6.06 -32.72
CA GLU A 306 -57.08 -5.80 -34.15
C GLU A 306 -58.15 -4.74 -34.39
N LEU A 307 -57.70 -3.56 -34.84
CA LEU A 307 -58.53 -2.38 -35.04
C LEU A 307 -59.16 -2.36 -36.43
N LEU A 308 -58.56 -3.09 -37.36
CA LEU A 308 -59.00 -3.18 -38.75
C LEU A 308 -58.53 -4.52 -39.30
N ASP A 309 -59.45 -5.26 -39.89
CA ASP A 309 -59.14 -6.36 -40.79
C ASP A 309 -60.16 -6.34 -41.92
N PHE A 310 -59.70 -5.95 -43.10
CA PHE A 310 -60.54 -5.79 -44.27
C PHE A 310 -60.07 -6.76 -45.34
N GLY A 311 -61.00 -7.50 -45.94
CA GLY A 311 -60.72 -8.36 -47.09
C GLY A 311 -61.76 -8.16 -48.17
N TRP A 312 -61.33 -8.23 -49.42
CA TRP A 312 -62.19 -8.06 -50.58
C TRP A 312 -61.80 -9.03 -51.69
N ASN A 313 -62.81 -9.64 -52.32
CA ASN A 313 -62.65 -10.64 -53.36
C ASN A 313 -62.64 -10.08 -54.80
N GLY A 314 -62.27 -8.79 -54.98
CA GLY A 314 -62.34 -8.04 -56.26
C GLY A 314 -61.48 -8.57 -57.43
N ILE A 315 -61.18 -9.86 -57.47
CA ILE A 315 -60.55 -10.65 -58.53
C ILE A 315 -61.55 -11.69 -59.10
N SER A 316 -62.81 -11.67 -58.66
CA SER A 316 -63.85 -12.60 -59.11
C SER A 316 -64.09 -12.52 -60.63
N PRO A 317 -64.09 -13.66 -61.35
CA PRO A 317 -64.57 -13.73 -62.74
C PRO A 317 -66.08 -13.44 -62.85
N ASP A 318 -66.81 -13.65 -61.77
CA ASP A 318 -68.25 -13.42 -61.66
C ASP A 318 -68.51 -11.95 -61.30
N ARG A 319 -69.00 -11.18 -62.28
CA ARG A 319 -69.24 -9.74 -62.14
C ARG A 319 -70.47 -9.42 -61.28
N TYR A 320 -71.26 -10.42 -60.91
CA TYR A 320 -72.56 -10.24 -60.27
C TYR A 320 -72.54 -10.51 -58.76
N LEU A 321 -71.42 -11.02 -58.21
CA LEU A 321 -71.23 -11.20 -56.76
C LEU A 321 -69.89 -10.62 -56.27
N ASN A 322 -69.96 -9.57 -55.46
CA ASN A 322 -68.80 -9.03 -54.74
C ASN A 322 -68.95 -9.34 -53.25
N VAL A 323 -67.93 -9.94 -52.64
CA VAL A 323 -67.89 -10.29 -51.22
C VAL A 323 -66.70 -9.61 -50.57
N GLY A 324 -66.94 -8.94 -49.45
CA GLY A 324 -65.89 -8.46 -48.58
C GLY A 324 -66.25 -8.66 -47.12
N TYR A 325 -65.29 -8.42 -46.25
CA TYR A 325 -65.51 -8.44 -44.82
C TYR A 325 -64.77 -7.32 -44.13
N TYR A 326 -65.31 -6.92 -42.99
CA TYR A 326 -64.65 -6.04 -42.05
C TYR A 326 -64.74 -6.63 -40.64
N ASN A 327 -63.59 -6.92 -40.05
CA ASN A 327 -63.47 -7.46 -38.71
C ASN A 327 -62.73 -6.51 -37.78
N ILE A 328 -63.08 -6.64 -36.50
CA ILE A 328 -62.21 -6.30 -35.39
C ILE A 328 -61.77 -7.59 -34.71
N GLY A 329 -60.74 -7.57 -33.89
CA GLY A 329 -60.21 -8.81 -33.34
C GLY A 329 -59.51 -8.67 -32.00
N ALA A 330 -59.40 -9.81 -31.31
CA ALA A 330 -58.63 -9.95 -30.09
C ALA A 330 -57.69 -11.14 -30.24
N SER A 331 -56.42 -10.97 -29.85
CA SER A 331 -55.39 -11.98 -30.06
C SER A 331 -54.36 -12.07 -28.94
N VAL A 332 -53.68 -13.21 -28.90
CA VAL A 332 -52.51 -13.44 -28.05
C VAL A 332 -51.34 -13.79 -28.94
N LYS A 333 -50.26 -13.02 -28.82
CA LYS A 333 -49.01 -13.21 -29.56
C LYS A 333 -47.91 -13.70 -28.63
N PHE A 334 -47.30 -14.82 -29.00
CA PHE A 334 -46.13 -15.41 -28.36
C PHE A 334 -44.86 -14.97 -29.10
N GLY A 335 -43.95 -14.34 -28.37
CA GLY A 335 -42.69 -13.79 -28.86
C GLY A 335 -42.59 -12.28 -28.69
N ASN A 336 -41.39 -11.79 -28.39
CA ASN A 336 -41.10 -10.35 -28.29
C ASN A 336 -40.91 -9.74 -29.68
N ASN A 337 -40.95 -8.40 -29.79
CA ASN A 337 -40.82 -7.71 -31.08
C ASN A 337 -39.54 -8.09 -31.84
N LYS A 338 -38.44 -8.42 -31.16
CA LYS A 338 -37.16 -8.79 -31.77
C LYS A 338 -37.02 -10.28 -32.10
N ALA A 339 -37.97 -11.14 -31.73
CA ALA A 339 -37.89 -12.58 -32.00
C ALA A 339 -37.90 -12.86 -33.52
N PRO A 340 -37.12 -13.82 -34.05
CA PRO A 340 -37.12 -14.14 -35.48
C PRO A 340 -38.45 -14.75 -35.95
N VAL A 341 -39.11 -15.51 -35.07
CA VAL A 341 -40.43 -16.12 -35.32
C VAL A 341 -41.37 -15.72 -34.19
N GLN A 342 -42.62 -15.42 -34.54
CA GLN A 342 -43.70 -15.08 -33.63
C GLN A 342 -44.93 -15.93 -34.00
N PHE A 343 -45.67 -16.38 -33.00
CA PHE A 343 -46.90 -17.13 -33.19
C PHE A 343 -48.04 -16.36 -32.56
N GLU A 344 -49.19 -16.31 -33.21
CA GLU A 344 -50.34 -15.55 -32.75
C GLU A 344 -51.62 -16.33 -33.02
N ILE A 345 -52.55 -16.24 -32.08
CA ILE A 345 -53.88 -16.83 -32.20
C ILE A 345 -54.90 -15.80 -31.74
N GLY A 346 -56.10 -15.83 -32.32
CA GLY A 346 -57.14 -14.90 -31.94
C GLY A 346 -58.48 -15.20 -32.56
N ILE A 347 -59.42 -14.29 -32.32
CA ILE A 347 -60.76 -14.30 -32.92
C ILE A 347 -61.04 -12.95 -33.56
N LYS A 348 -61.88 -12.96 -34.60
CA LYS A 348 -62.15 -11.79 -35.46
C LYS A 348 -63.65 -11.57 -35.69
N PRO A 349 -64.46 -11.18 -34.68
CA PRO A 349 -65.86 -10.86 -34.94
C PRO A 349 -65.99 -9.74 -35.98
N GLY A 350 -66.90 -9.91 -36.93
CA GLY A 350 -67.13 -8.89 -37.93
C GLY A 350 -68.34 -9.14 -38.81
N LEU A 351 -68.38 -8.40 -39.91
CA LEU A 351 -69.46 -8.45 -40.88
C LEU A 351 -68.87 -8.78 -42.25
N ILE A 352 -69.46 -9.79 -42.89
CA ILE A 352 -69.35 -9.99 -44.32
C ILE A 352 -70.38 -9.07 -44.96
N PHE A 353 -69.96 -8.31 -45.96
CA PHE A 353 -70.86 -7.57 -46.82
C PHE A 353 -70.74 -8.14 -48.24
N TYR A 354 -71.87 -8.30 -48.91
CA TYR A 354 -71.90 -8.78 -50.27
C TYR A 354 -72.96 -8.06 -51.07
N ASN A 355 -72.67 -7.85 -52.35
CA ASN A 355 -73.58 -7.25 -53.31
C ASN A 355 -73.99 -8.31 -54.32
N TYR A 356 -75.29 -8.41 -54.58
CA TYR A 356 -75.86 -9.21 -55.66
C TYR A 356 -76.46 -8.25 -56.68
N ALA A 357 -76.29 -8.53 -57.98
CA ALA A 357 -76.98 -7.79 -59.03
C ALA A 357 -78.28 -8.51 -59.38
N ASP A 358 -79.42 -7.80 -59.34
CA ASP A 358 -80.68 -8.37 -59.78
C ASP A 358 -80.64 -8.68 -61.29
N GLU A 359 -81.06 -9.89 -61.67
CA GLU A 359 -81.00 -10.38 -63.06
C GLU A 359 -82.00 -9.67 -64.01
N ASP A 360 -82.90 -8.82 -63.50
CA ASP A 360 -84.06 -8.31 -64.25
C ASP A 360 -83.97 -6.83 -64.70
N ASP A 361 -82.87 -6.10 -64.44
CA ASP A 361 -82.77 -4.68 -64.81
C ASP A 361 -81.86 -4.39 -66.02
N SER A 362 -82.45 -3.69 -66.99
CA SER A 362 -81.86 -3.43 -68.30
C SER A 362 -80.75 -2.36 -68.26
N TYR A 363 -79.55 -2.81 -68.61
CA TYR A 363 -78.45 -2.15 -69.34
C TYR A 363 -77.90 -0.76 -68.93
N TYR A 364 -78.44 0.03 -67.99
CA TYR A 364 -77.77 1.29 -67.59
C TYR A 364 -77.86 1.75 -66.12
N ASP A 365 -78.53 1.05 -65.21
CA ASP A 365 -78.42 1.33 -63.77
C ASP A 365 -78.74 0.04 -63.00
N SER A 366 -77.71 -0.67 -62.53
CA SER A 366 -77.90 -1.86 -61.69
C SER A 366 -77.89 -1.39 -60.24
N ASP A 367 -79.05 -1.36 -59.59
CA ASP A 367 -79.16 -1.13 -58.15
C ASP A 367 -78.57 -2.35 -57.41
N TYR A 368 -77.34 -2.21 -56.94
CA TYR A 368 -76.72 -3.24 -56.10
C TYR A 368 -77.31 -3.17 -54.69
N GLU A 369 -78.06 -4.20 -54.28
CA GLU A 369 -78.43 -4.34 -52.87
C GLU A 369 -77.24 -4.88 -52.06
N THR A 370 -76.78 -4.10 -51.09
CA THR A 370 -75.73 -4.53 -50.14
C THR A 370 -76.35 -5.26 -48.97
N HIS A 371 -76.04 -6.54 -48.86
CA HIS A 371 -76.41 -7.36 -47.72
C HIS A 371 -75.25 -7.49 -46.73
N THR A 372 -75.58 -7.71 -45.45
CA THR A 372 -74.58 -7.95 -44.40
C THR A 372 -74.92 -9.19 -43.58
N LYS A 373 -73.89 -9.94 -43.20
CA LYS A 373 -74.00 -11.12 -42.33
C LYS A 373 -72.89 -11.10 -41.29
N PHE A 374 -73.25 -11.38 -40.05
CA PHE A 374 -72.26 -11.54 -38.98
C PHE A 374 -71.48 -12.84 -39.17
N HIS A 375 -70.17 -12.79 -38.93
CA HIS A 375 -69.32 -13.96 -38.87
C HIS A 375 -68.25 -13.83 -37.79
N LEU A 376 -67.67 -14.97 -37.40
CA LEU A 376 -66.66 -15.06 -36.36
C LEU A 376 -65.58 -16.08 -36.72
N PRO A 377 -64.50 -15.66 -37.40
CA PRO A 377 -63.31 -16.46 -37.59
C PRO A 377 -62.45 -16.53 -36.32
N ALA A 378 -62.05 -17.73 -35.93
CA ALA A 378 -60.83 -17.93 -35.14
C ALA A 378 -59.64 -18.07 -36.10
N TYR A 379 -58.48 -17.52 -35.72
CA TYR A 379 -57.30 -17.56 -36.58
C TYR A 379 -56.04 -17.93 -35.82
N ALA A 380 -55.09 -18.48 -36.58
CA ALA A 380 -53.70 -18.67 -36.20
C ALA A 380 -52.80 -17.99 -37.24
N LYS A 381 -51.75 -17.33 -36.78
CA LYS A 381 -50.77 -16.63 -37.60
C LYS A 381 -49.36 -17.01 -37.17
N LEU A 382 -48.58 -17.53 -38.11
CA LEU A 382 -47.15 -17.76 -37.93
C LEU A 382 -46.38 -16.67 -38.68
N LYS A 383 -45.68 -15.83 -37.93
CA LYS A 383 -44.94 -14.69 -38.46
C LYS A 383 -43.44 -14.93 -38.42
N ILE A 384 -42.78 -14.67 -39.55
CA ILE A 384 -41.33 -14.79 -39.72
C ILE A 384 -40.79 -13.40 -40.07
N ASN A 385 -39.97 -12.85 -39.17
CA ASN A 385 -39.30 -11.57 -39.38
C ASN A 385 -38.15 -11.75 -40.37
N LEU A 386 -38.20 -11.00 -41.48
CA LEU A 386 -37.20 -11.08 -42.54
C LEU A 386 -36.02 -10.14 -42.28
N CYS A 387 -36.30 -8.86 -42.04
CA CYS A 387 -35.29 -7.84 -41.79
C CYS A 387 -35.83 -6.64 -40.99
N ASN A 388 -34.93 -5.82 -40.47
CA ASN A 388 -35.28 -4.52 -39.89
C ASN A 388 -35.22 -3.47 -41.01
N ILE A 389 -36.25 -2.62 -41.12
CA ILE A 389 -36.29 -1.52 -42.11
C ILE A 389 -35.96 -0.17 -41.45
N GLY A 390 -35.96 -0.12 -40.12
CA GLY A 390 -35.58 1.05 -39.34
C GLY A 390 -35.21 0.67 -37.92
N ALA A 391 -35.02 1.68 -37.06
CA ALA A 391 -34.61 1.47 -35.66
C ALA A 391 -35.63 0.63 -34.85
N SER A 392 -36.91 0.70 -35.22
CA SER A 392 -38.02 0.05 -34.52
C SER A 392 -39.01 -0.68 -35.45
N SER A 393 -38.79 -0.65 -36.77
CA SER A 393 -39.67 -1.22 -37.79
C SER A 393 -39.09 -2.46 -38.46
N LYS A 394 -39.96 -3.39 -38.84
CA LYS A 394 -39.59 -4.72 -39.35
C LYS A 394 -40.44 -5.09 -40.54
N LEU A 395 -39.83 -5.75 -41.51
CA LEU A 395 -40.54 -6.50 -42.55
C LEU A 395 -40.73 -7.93 -42.07
N TYR A 396 -41.92 -8.48 -42.29
CA TYR A 396 -42.19 -9.87 -42.02
C TYR A 396 -43.07 -10.48 -43.10
N ILE A 397 -43.03 -11.80 -43.17
CA ILE A 397 -44.02 -12.61 -43.86
C ILE A 397 -44.79 -13.43 -42.84
N ALA A 398 -46.06 -13.72 -43.13
CA ALA A 398 -46.90 -14.49 -42.26
C ALA A 398 -47.69 -15.54 -43.05
N GLY A 399 -47.77 -16.75 -42.49
CA GLY A 399 -48.78 -17.74 -42.84
C GLY A 399 -49.99 -17.59 -41.93
N LEU A 400 -51.18 -17.75 -42.49
CA LEU A 400 -52.47 -17.58 -41.82
C LEU A 400 -53.29 -18.86 -41.97
N GLY A 401 -53.99 -19.23 -40.91
CA GLY A 401 -55.04 -20.25 -40.93
C GLY A 401 -56.26 -19.75 -40.18
N PHE A 402 -57.44 -20.04 -40.71
CA PHE A 402 -58.72 -19.57 -40.19
C PHE A 402 -59.68 -20.74 -40.01
N TYR A 403 -60.51 -20.63 -38.98
CA TYR A 403 -61.64 -21.50 -38.69
C TYR A 403 -62.87 -20.64 -38.43
N ASN A 404 -63.83 -20.66 -39.35
CA ASN A 404 -65.03 -19.83 -39.27
C ASN A 404 -66.05 -20.49 -38.33
N ILE A 405 -66.10 -20.01 -37.08
CA ILE A 405 -66.95 -20.53 -36.00
C ILE A 405 -68.42 -20.22 -36.29
N VAL A 406 -68.70 -18.96 -36.61
CA VAL A 406 -70.00 -18.49 -37.09
C VAL A 406 -69.78 -18.02 -38.51
N ARG A 407 -70.60 -18.50 -39.44
CA ARG A 407 -70.49 -18.17 -40.86
C ARG A 407 -71.83 -18.32 -41.57
N ASN A 408 -71.92 -17.74 -42.76
CA ASN A 408 -72.92 -18.14 -43.74
C ASN A 408 -72.29 -19.22 -44.64
N ASP A 409 -72.83 -20.44 -44.63
CA ASP A 409 -72.29 -21.56 -45.41
C ASP A 409 -72.33 -21.31 -46.93
N GLU A 410 -73.17 -20.38 -47.40
CA GLU A 410 -73.20 -19.96 -48.81
C GLU A 410 -72.04 -19.02 -49.18
N LEU A 411 -71.48 -18.28 -48.21
CA LEU A 411 -70.49 -17.23 -48.47
C LEU A 411 -69.07 -17.59 -48.00
N GLU A 412 -68.95 -18.48 -47.01
CA GLU A 412 -67.68 -18.89 -46.43
C GLU A 412 -67.64 -20.39 -46.15
N ASN A 413 -66.49 -21.01 -46.37
CA ASN A 413 -66.26 -22.38 -45.90
C ASN A 413 -65.81 -22.40 -44.44
N GLN A 414 -65.66 -23.60 -43.89
CA GLN A 414 -65.26 -23.79 -42.49
C GLN A 414 -63.80 -23.42 -42.22
N PHE A 415 -62.92 -23.66 -43.20
CA PHE A 415 -61.48 -23.43 -43.06
C PHE A 415 -60.99 -22.54 -44.19
N SER A 416 -60.05 -21.67 -43.87
CA SER A 416 -59.33 -20.87 -44.86
C SER A 416 -57.85 -20.83 -44.53
N VAL A 417 -57.03 -20.67 -45.55
CA VAL A 417 -55.59 -20.48 -45.41
C VAL A 417 -55.16 -19.21 -46.12
N GLY A 418 -54.05 -18.65 -45.68
CA GLY A 418 -53.56 -17.42 -46.27
C GLY A 418 -52.09 -17.17 -46.04
N GLY A 419 -51.59 -16.16 -46.72
CA GLY A 419 -50.21 -15.74 -46.62
C GLY A 419 -50.07 -14.28 -47.00
N GLY A 420 -49.21 -13.55 -46.31
CA GLY A 420 -49.03 -12.13 -46.56
C GLY A 420 -47.70 -11.59 -46.08
N ALA A 421 -47.47 -10.31 -46.37
CA ALA A 421 -46.33 -9.56 -45.91
C ALA A 421 -46.79 -8.27 -45.24
N GLY A 422 -46.04 -7.85 -44.23
CA GLY A 422 -46.42 -6.71 -43.42
C GLY A 422 -45.24 -6.03 -42.74
N PHE A 423 -45.56 -4.87 -42.16
CA PHE A 423 -44.63 -4.11 -41.33
C PHE A 423 -45.04 -4.18 -39.87
N ALA A 424 -44.06 -4.30 -38.98
CA ALA A 424 -44.31 -4.27 -37.55
C ALA A 424 -43.40 -3.30 -36.84
N TRP A 425 -43.98 -2.59 -35.88
CA TRP A 425 -43.32 -1.78 -34.87
C TRP A 425 -43.51 -2.42 -33.49
N LYS A 426 -43.04 -1.75 -32.45
CA LYS A 426 -43.10 -2.28 -31.08
C LYS A 426 -44.53 -2.68 -30.66
N HIS A 427 -45.49 -1.81 -30.89
CA HIS A 427 -46.89 -2.00 -30.51
C HIS A 427 -47.83 -2.15 -31.70
N TRP A 428 -47.35 -1.91 -32.91
CA TRP A 428 -48.19 -1.93 -34.10
C TRP A 428 -47.76 -3.04 -35.03
N ASP A 429 -48.71 -3.76 -35.59
CA ASP A 429 -48.47 -4.77 -36.61
C ASP A 429 -49.48 -4.56 -37.71
N TRP A 430 -48.96 -4.18 -38.88
CA TRP A 430 -49.73 -3.93 -40.08
C TRP A 430 -49.39 -5.01 -41.09
N LEU A 431 -50.29 -5.98 -41.22
CA LEU A 431 -50.27 -6.94 -42.32
C LEU A 431 -50.77 -6.22 -43.57
N THR A 432 -49.86 -5.54 -44.26
CA THR A 432 -50.19 -4.61 -45.34
C THR A 432 -50.98 -5.25 -46.46
N LEU A 433 -50.62 -6.48 -46.82
CA LEU A 433 -51.30 -7.25 -47.84
C LEU A 433 -51.21 -8.73 -47.46
N TYR A 434 -52.35 -9.40 -47.46
CA TYR A 434 -52.44 -10.84 -47.40
C TYR A 434 -53.43 -11.38 -48.42
N TYR A 435 -53.15 -12.59 -48.85
CA TYR A 435 -54.07 -13.44 -49.60
C TYR A 435 -54.73 -14.41 -48.64
N LYS A 436 -56.05 -14.59 -48.73
CA LYS A 436 -56.83 -15.61 -48.02
C LYS A 436 -57.62 -16.40 -49.06
N GLN A 437 -57.64 -17.71 -48.92
CA GLN A 437 -58.42 -18.62 -49.74
C GLN A 437 -59.14 -19.61 -48.83
N ASP A 438 -60.44 -19.78 -49.05
CA ASP A 438 -61.16 -20.86 -48.37
C ASP A 438 -60.78 -22.23 -48.92
N LEU A 439 -60.83 -23.24 -48.06
CA LEU A 439 -60.60 -24.63 -48.41
C LEU A 439 -61.94 -25.33 -48.69
N ASP A 440 -61.90 -26.33 -49.57
CA ASP A 440 -63.05 -27.16 -49.95
C ASP A 440 -64.26 -26.35 -50.47
N ASN A 441 -64.04 -25.50 -51.48
CA ASN A 441 -65.06 -24.63 -52.08
C ASN A 441 -66.29 -25.40 -52.57
N LYS A 442 -67.34 -25.43 -51.75
CA LYS A 442 -68.56 -26.20 -52.02
C LYS A 442 -69.48 -25.57 -53.06
N TYR A 443 -69.40 -24.25 -53.26
CA TYR A 443 -70.41 -23.48 -54.01
C TYR A 443 -69.84 -22.74 -55.22
N SER A 444 -68.57 -22.92 -55.57
CA SER A 444 -67.89 -22.33 -56.73
C SER A 444 -67.89 -20.79 -56.80
N LEU A 445 -68.24 -20.11 -55.71
CA LEU A 445 -68.10 -18.67 -55.57
C LEU A 445 -66.62 -18.29 -55.40
N ASP A 446 -66.22 -17.10 -55.83
CA ASP A 446 -64.81 -16.68 -55.67
C ASP A 446 -64.47 -16.52 -54.19
N ASP A 447 -63.67 -17.46 -53.71
CA ASP A 447 -63.31 -17.70 -52.32
C ASP A 447 -61.96 -17.08 -51.94
N LYS A 448 -61.47 -16.17 -52.78
CA LYS A 448 -60.15 -15.58 -52.73
C LYS A 448 -60.24 -14.12 -52.36
N PHE A 449 -59.60 -13.76 -51.26
CA PHE A 449 -59.59 -12.40 -50.75
C PHE A 449 -58.18 -11.84 -50.78
N LEU A 450 -58.06 -10.59 -51.20
CA LEU A 450 -56.95 -9.74 -50.81
C LEU A 450 -57.39 -8.89 -49.62
N GLY A 451 -56.56 -8.89 -48.58
CA GLY A 451 -56.89 -8.16 -47.37
C GLY A 451 -55.70 -7.45 -46.74
N THR A 452 -56.02 -6.62 -45.76
CA THR A 452 -55.07 -5.89 -44.93
C THR A 452 -55.56 -5.88 -43.49
N SER A 453 -54.64 -5.95 -42.53
CA SER A 453 -55.02 -5.94 -41.11
C SER A 453 -54.06 -5.16 -40.22
N LEU A 454 -54.58 -4.48 -39.20
CA LEU A 454 -53.83 -3.62 -38.30
C LEU A 454 -54.14 -3.97 -36.83
N ILE A 455 -53.11 -4.39 -36.11
CA ILE A 455 -53.19 -4.84 -34.71
C ILE A 455 -52.35 -3.92 -33.83
N TYR A 456 -52.91 -3.52 -32.69
CA TYR A 456 -52.18 -2.90 -31.59
C TYR A 456 -51.91 -3.92 -30.48
N TYR A 457 -50.67 -4.00 -29.98
CA TYR A 457 -50.26 -4.87 -28.88
C TYR A 457 -49.96 -4.09 -27.60
N PHE A 458 -50.46 -4.62 -26.49
CA PHE A 458 -50.19 -4.15 -25.13
C PHE A 458 -48.96 -4.82 -24.52
#